data_AF-A0A078I871-F1
#
_entry.id   AF-A0A078I871-F1
#
_cell.length_a   1.000
_cell.length_b   1.000
_cell.length_c   1.000
_cell.angle_alpha   90.00
_cell.angle_beta   90.00
_cell.angle_gamma   90.00
#
_symmetry.space_group_name_H-M   'P 1'
#
loop_
_entity.id
_entity.type
_entity.pdbx_description
1 polymer ?
#
loop_
_entity_poly.entity_id
_entity_poly.type
_entity_poly.pdbx_seq_one_letter_code
_entity_poly.pdbx_strand_id
1 'polypeptide(L)'
;MVFKFVEGAFVTALREGYWVLLDEVNLAPPEILGRLTGVLEGVRGSLCLAERGDVMGIPRHLNFRLFACMNPATDAGKRDLPFSFHSRFTEYAVDDELCDDDLEIFVRRFLGGRESDSKTVLIRSHSIA
;
A
#
# COMPACT_ATOMS: atom_id res chain seq x y z
N MET A 1 -28.54 -24.56 5.74
CA MET A 1 -27.48 -23.61 6.14
C MET A 1 -27.28 -22.67 4.97
N VAL A 2 -27.55 -21.37 5.13
CA VAL A 2 -27.51 -20.40 4.01
C VAL A 2 -26.21 -19.61 4.12
N PHE A 3 -25.36 -19.70 3.11
CA PHE A 3 -24.17 -18.85 3.00
C PHE A 3 -24.61 -17.43 2.68
N LYS A 4 -24.06 -16.44 3.38
CA LYS A 4 -24.34 -15.02 3.17
C LYS A 4 -23.04 -14.31 2.77
N PHE A 5 -23.11 -13.53 1.70
CA PHE A 5 -22.02 -12.64 1.33
C PHE A 5 -21.81 -11.59 2.43
N VAL A 6 -20.57 -11.44 2.88
CA VAL A 6 -20.17 -10.42 3.85
C VAL A 6 -19.35 -9.38 3.11
N GLU A 7 -19.77 -8.11 3.22
CA GLU A 7 -19.02 -7.01 2.62
C GLU A 7 -17.67 -6.84 3.33
N GLY A 8 -16.61 -6.79 2.54
CA GLY A 8 -15.25 -6.57 3.05
C GLY A 8 -14.97 -5.10 3.36
N ALA A 9 -13.96 -4.85 4.18
CA ALA A 9 -13.56 -3.50 4.61
C ALA A 9 -13.29 -2.54 3.44
N PHE A 10 -12.76 -3.04 2.33
CA PHE A 10 -12.54 -2.24 1.12
C PHE A 10 -13.84 -1.66 0.55
N VAL A 11 -14.92 -2.46 0.51
CA VAL A 11 -16.23 -2.03 0.00
C VAL A 11 -16.81 -0.94 0.89
N THR A 12 -16.70 -1.11 2.20
CA THR A 12 -17.13 -0.09 3.17
C THR A 12 -16.35 1.20 2.97
N ALA A 13 -15.01 1.13 2.90
CA ALA A 13 -14.17 2.29 2.68
C ALA A 13 -14.50 3.02 1.36
N LEU A 14 -14.78 2.25 0.30
CA LEU A 14 -15.13 2.78 -1.02
C LEU A 14 -16.42 3.62 -0.98
N ARG A 15 -17.43 3.20 -0.21
CA ARG A 15 -18.71 3.90 -0.05
C ARG A 15 -18.62 5.09 0.89
N GLU A 16 -17.92 4.93 2.01
CA GLU A 16 -17.82 5.96 3.06
C GLU A 16 -16.72 6.99 2.77
N GLY A 17 -15.89 6.78 1.74
CA GLY A 17 -14.84 7.72 1.36
C GLY A 17 -13.62 7.67 2.27
N TYR A 18 -13.37 6.53 2.91
CA TYR A 18 -12.18 6.35 3.72
C TYR A 18 -10.91 6.22 2.88
N TRP A 19 -9.79 6.38 3.56
CA TRP A 19 -8.48 6.17 2.96
C TRP A 19 -8.09 4.71 3.17
N VAL A 20 -7.59 4.10 2.11
CA VAL A 20 -7.14 2.71 2.12
C VAL A 20 -5.68 2.67 1.70
N LEU A 21 -4.88 1.94 2.48
CA LEU A 21 -3.52 1.56 2.11
C LEU A 21 -3.51 0.09 1.74
N LEU A 22 -3.11 -0.21 0.50
CA LEU A 22 -2.78 -1.56 0.06
C LEU A 22 -1.29 -1.77 0.30
N ASP A 23 -0.97 -2.48 1.37
CA ASP A 23 0.40 -2.86 1.67
C ASP A 23 0.80 -4.12 0.88
N GLU A 24 2.07 -4.23 0.52
CA GLU A 24 2.66 -5.34 -0.25
C GLU A 24 1.83 -5.75 -1.48
N VAL A 25 1.35 -4.77 -2.26
CA VAL A 25 0.36 -5.00 -3.33
C VAL A 25 0.86 -5.97 -4.42
N ASN A 26 2.17 -6.12 -4.57
CA ASN A 26 2.82 -7.05 -5.51
C ASN A 26 2.67 -8.53 -5.12
N LEU A 27 2.23 -8.84 -3.89
CA LEU A 27 1.92 -10.22 -3.47
C LEU A 27 0.51 -10.65 -3.86
N ALA A 28 -0.35 -9.72 -4.27
CA ALA A 28 -1.71 -10.02 -4.66
C ALA A 28 -1.77 -10.73 -6.04
N PRO A 29 -2.71 -11.67 -6.25
CA PRO A 29 -2.92 -12.27 -7.56
C PRO A 29 -3.31 -11.20 -8.60
N PRO A 30 -2.81 -11.27 -9.86
CA PRO A 30 -3.13 -10.30 -10.91
C PRO A 30 -4.64 -10.15 -11.17
N GLU A 31 -5.41 -11.23 -10.99
CA GLU A 31 -6.85 -11.23 -11.16
C GLU A 31 -7.54 -10.32 -10.13
N ILE A 32 -7.04 -10.31 -8.89
CA ILE A 32 -7.56 -9.44 -7.82
C ILE A 32 -7.21 -7.98 -8.11
N LEU A 33 -5.98 -7.71 -8.55
CA LEU A 33 -5.56 -6.36 -8.95
C LEU A 33 -6.39 -5.85 -10.13
N GLY A 34 -6.68 -6.70 -11.10
CA GLY A 34 -7.55 -6.37 -12.24
C GLY A 34 -8.95 -5.93 -11.82
N ARG A 35 -9.51 -6.50 -10.74
CA ARG A 35 -10.81 -6.07 -10.19
C ARG A 35 -10.75 -4.67 -9.57
N LEU A 36 -9.61 -4.28 -9.04
CA LEU A 36 -9.39 -2.96 -8.45
C LEU A 36 -9.14 -1.88 -9.52
N THR A 37 -8.69 -2.25 -10.71
CA THR A 37 -8.44 -1.30 -11.81
C THR A 37 -9.67 -0.44 -12.10
N GLY A 38 -10.89 -1.00 -12.08
CA GLY A 38 -12.13 -0.25 -12.30
C GLY A 38 -12.38 0.85 -11.26
N VAL A 39 -11.86 0.71 -10.04
CA VAL A 39 -11.95 1.74 -8.99
C VAL A 39 -10.99 2.90 -9.27
N LEU A 40 -9.88 2.60 -9.96
CA LEU A 40 -8.84 3.57 -10.33
C LEU A 40 -9.15 4.32 -11.62
N GLU A 41 -10.22 3.97 -12.34
CA GLU A 41 -10.60 4.60 -13.60
C GLU A 41 -11.24 5.98 -13.42
N GLY A 42 -10.41 7.02 -13.54
CA GLY A 42 -10.87 8.42 -13.63
C GLY A 42 -11.68 8.88 -12.42
N VAL A 43 -12.58 9.84 -12.62
CA VAL A 43 -13.43 10.42 -11.54
C VAL A 43 -14.61 9.51 -11.18
N ARG A 44 -15.04 8.63 -12.09
CA ARG A 44 -16.22 7.76 -11.97
C ARG A 44 -15.88 6.30 -11.68
N GLY A 45 -14.68 6.03 -11.15
CA GLY A 45 -14.25 4.68 -10.82
C GLY A 45 -15.27 3.95 -9.94
N SER A 46 -15.42 2.64 -10.14
CA SER A 46 -16.40 1.82 -9.42
C SER A 46 -15.89 0.40 -9.24
N LEU A 47 -16.44 -0.31 -8.25
CA LEU A 47 -16.13 -1.71 -7.98
C LEU A 47 -17.31 -2.61 -8.37
N CYS A 48 -17.09 -3.53 -9.29
CA CYS A 48 -18.08 -4.53 -9.68
C CYS A 48 -17.96 -5.80 -8.82
N LEU A 49 -19.05 -6.15 -8.12
CA LEU A 49 -19.15 -7.37 -7.32
C LEU A 49 -20.03 -8.41 -8.05
N ALA A 50 -19.50 -8.97 -9.15
CA ALA A 50 -20.24 -9.95 -9.96
C ALA A 50 -20.68 -11.20 -9.16
N GLU A 51 -19.88 -11.62 -8.16
CA GLU A 51 -20.18 -12.75 -7.27
C GLU A 51 -21.41 -12.52 -6.37
N ARG A 52 -21.79 -11.26 -6.14
CA ARG A 52 -23.01 -10.89 -5.41
C ARG A 52 -24.25 -10.86 -6.33
N GLY A 53 -24.06 -10.99 -7.64
CA GLY A 53 -25.12 -10.80 -8.64
C GLY A 53 -25.46 -9.33 -8.91
N ASP A 54 -24.63 -8.40 -8.43
CA ASP A 54 -24.88 -6.97 -8.59
C ASP A 54 -24.63 -6.55 -10.05
N VAL A 55 -25.68 -6.06 -10.71
CA VAL A 55 -25.63 -5.54 -12.08
C VAL A 55 -25.03 -4.12 -12.12
N MET A 56 -25.15 -3.37 -11.02
CA MET A 56 -24.63 -2.01 -10.89
C MET A 56 -23.37 -2.00 -10.03
N GLY A 57 -22.27 -1.44 -10.56
CA GLY A 57 -21.02 -1.28 -9.82
C GLY A 57 -21.16 -0.32 -8.65
N ILE A 58 -20.40 -0.55 -7.58
CA ILE A 58 -20.36 0.31 -6.40
C ILE A 58 -19.53 1.55 -6.74
N PRO A 59 -20.13 2.75 -6.82
CA PRO A 59 -19.40 3.96 -7.19
C PRO A 59 -18.41 4.34 -6.08
N ARG A 60 -17.23 4.79 -6.49
CA ARG A 60 -16.22 5.34 -5.57
C ARG A 60 -16.69 6.68 -5.02
N HIS A 61 -16.66 6.81 -3.70
CA HIS A 61 -16.92 8.08 -3.04
C HIS A 61 -15.88 9.15 -3.42
N LEU A 62 -16.28 10.42 -3.54
CA LEU A 62 -15.40 11.52 -3.99
C LEU A 62 -14.18 11.75 -3.07
N ASN A 63 -14.35 11.50 -1.77
CA ASN A 63 -13.28 11.63 -0.76
C ASN A 63 -12.43 10.37 -0.60
N PHE A 64 -12.77 9.26 -1.26
CA PHE A 64 -11.98 8.04 -1.18
C PHE A 64 -10.56 8.30 -1.70
N ARG A 65 -9.57 7.73 -1.02
CA ARG A 65 -8.16 7.77 -1.41
C ARG A 65 -7.59 6.36 -1.31
N LEU A 66 -6.89 5.93 -2.35
CA LEU A 66 -6.19 4.66 -2.39
C LEU A 66 -4.70 4.92 -2.48
N PHE A 67 -3.97 4.38 -1.52
CA PHE A 67 -2.52 4.31 -1.51
C PHE A 67 -2.11 2.86 -1.71
N ALA A 68 -1.01 2.64 -2.39
CA ALA A 68 -0.42 1.32 -2.54
C ALA A 68 1.06 1.42 -2.26
N CYS A 69 1.57 0.50 -1.45
CA CYS A 69 2.97 0.34 -1.17
C CYS A 69 3.42 -1.03 -1.68
N MET A 70 4.62 -1.08 -2.24
CA MET A 70 5.29 -2.32 -2.56
C MET A 70 6.77 -2.14 -2.29
N ASN A 71 7.40 -3.20 -1.80
CA ASN A 71 8.84 -3.24 -1.71
C ASN A 71 9.40 -3.49 -3.11
N PRO A 72 10.50 -2.81 -3.51
CA PRO A 72 11.13 -3.03 -4.80
C PRO A 72 11.46 -4.52 -5.00
N ALA A 73 11.38 -4.95 -6.26
CA ALA A 73 11.62 -6.32 -6.67
C ALA A 73 13.12 -6.61 -6.76
N THR A 74 13.85 -6.47 -5.65
CA THR A 74 15.29 -6.77 -5.56
C THR A 74 15.57 -8.23 -5.23
N ASP A 75 14.55 -9.04 -4.93
CA ASP A 75 14.73 -10.42 -4.46
C ASP A 75 13.85 -11.42 -5.23
N ALA A 76 14.40 -12.62 -5.44
CA ALA A 76 13.81 -13.69 -6.25
C ALA A 76 12.37 -14.03 -5.82
N GLY A 77 11.41 -13.88 -6.76
CA GLY A 77 10.01 -14.28 -6.56
C GLY A 77 8.99 -13.12 -6.49
N LYS A 78 9.45 -11.87 -6.47
CA LYS A 78 8.56 -10.69 -6.56
C LYS A 78 8.16 -10.44 -8.01
N ARG A 79 6.85 -10.38 -8.27
CA ARG A 79 6.28 -10.10 -9.61
C ARG A 79 6.10 -8.60 -9.77
N ASP A 80 6.41 -8.10 -10.96
CA ASP A 80 6.01 -6.75 -11.34
C ASP A 80 4.49 -6.61 -11.32
N LEU A 81 4.01 -5.42 -10.98
CA LEU A 81 2.60 -5.12 -11.07
C LEU A 81 2.16 -5.16 -12.54
N PRO A 82 0.96 -5.70 -12.85
CA PRO A 82 0.40 -5.59 -14.19
C PRO A 82 0.37 -4.13 -14.65
N PHE A 83 0.83 -3.87 -15.87
CA PHE A 83 0.87 -2.50 -16.43
C PHE A 83 -0.48 -1.77 -16.32
N SER A 84 -1.59 -2.50 -16.49
CA SER A 84 -2.95 -1.97 -16.38
C SER A 84 -3.31 -1.44 -14.99
N PHE A 85 -2.65 -1.94 -13.95
CA PHE A 85 -2.81 -1.50 -12.57
C PHE A 85 -1.79 -0.41 -12.25
N HIS A 86 -0.51 -0.66 -12.54
CA HIS A 86 0.60 0.25 -12.27
C HIS A 86 0.42 1.62 -12.94
N SER A 87 0.03 1.65 -14.21
CA SER A 87 -0.19 2.90 -14.98
C SER A 87 -1.30 3.82 -14.45
N ARG A 88 -2.04 3.39 -13.43
CA ARG A 88 -3.11 4.19 -12.79
C ARG A 88 -2.65 4.90 -11.52
N PHE A 89 -1.44 4.62 -11.05
CA PHE A 89 -0.86 5.28 -9.90
C PHE A 89 0.11 6.39 -10.34
N THR A 90 0.23 7.41 -9.49
CA THR A 90 1.41 8.28 -9.48
C THR A 90 2.42 7.61 -8.55
N GLU A 91 3.52 7.13 -9.11
CA GLU A 91 4.53 6.38 -8.38
C GLU A 91 5.60 7.32 -7.81
N TYR A 92 6.00 7.04 -6.58
CA TYR A 92 7.15 7.67 -5.93
C TYR A 92 8.09 6.55 -5.48
N ALA A 93 9.28 6.52 -6.08
CA ALA A 93 10.37 5.71 -5.56
C ALA A 93 10.99 6.43 -4.36
N VAL A 94 11.14 5.72 -3.26
CA VAL A 94 11.84 6.20 -2.07
C VAL A 94 13.13 5.40 -1.98
N ASP A 95 14.26 6.09 -1.96
CA ASP A 95 15.56 5.45 -1.80
C ASP A 95 15.72 4.97 -0.35
N ASP A 96 16.23 3.75 -0.17
CA ASP A 96 16.48 3.16 1.15
C ASP A 96 17.75 3.73 1.81
N GLU A 97 18.49 4.59 1.12
CA GLU A 97 19.73 5.20 1.61
C GLU A 97 19.43 6.37 2.55
N LEU A 98 19.37 6.08 3.85
CA LEU A 98 19.49 7.11 4.89
C LEU A 98 20.93 7.62 4.91
N CYS A 99 21.11 8.93 4.74
CA CYS A 99 22.43 9.53 4.91
C CYS A 99 22.83 9.59 6.40
N ASP A 100 24.12 9.76 6.66
CA ASP A 100 24.64 9.81 8.03
C ASP A 100 24.00 10.93 8.88
N ASP A 101 23.66 12.07 8.26
CA ASP A 101 22.98 13.18 8.92
C ASP A 101 21.54 12.81 9.33
N ASP A 102 20.80 12.10 8.48
CA ASP A 102 19.44 11.61 8.79
C ASP A 102 19.46 10.60 9.94
N LEU A 103 20.46 9.72 9.92
CA LEU A 103 20.68 8.72 10.95
C LEU A 103 21.06 9.38 12.28
N GLU A 104 21.90 10.42 12.26
CA GLU A 104 22.24 11.20 13.44
C GLU A 104 21.00 11.88 14.05
N ILE A 105 20.15 12.47 13.22
CA ILE A 105 18.87 13.06 13.65
C ILE A 105 18.00 11.99 14.32
N PHE A 106 17.86 10.83 13.69
CA PHE A 106 17.07 9.72 14.23
C PHE A 106 17.59 9.28 15.61
N VAL A 107 18.90 9.05 15.74
CA VAL A 107 19.55 8.64 16.98
C VAL A 107 19.37 9.68 18.07
N ARG A 108 19.63 10.96 17.79
CA ARG A 108 19.44 12.04 18.77
C ARG A 108 17.99 12.12 19.23
N ARG A 109 17.03 11.98 18.31
CA ARG A 109 15.61 12.07 18.62
C ARG A 109 15.10 10.90 19.45
N PHE A 110 15.51 9.68 19.13
CA PHE A 110 14.99 8.46 19.76
C PHE A 110 15.83 7.97 20.96
N LEU A 111 17.13 8.23 20.99
CA LEU A 111 18.04 7.79 22.06
C LEU A 111 18.51 8.94 22.97
N GLY A 112 18.46 10.19 22.51
CA GLY A 112 18.92 11.36 23.28
C GLY A 112 18.05 11.74 24.49
N GLY A 113 16.92 11.07 24.71
CA GLY A 113 16.04 11.27 25.87
C GLY A 113 16.34 10.37 27.08
N ARG A 114 17.33 9.47 26.99
CA ARG A 114 17.79 8.65 28.13
C ARG A 114 19.12 9.21 28.62
N GLU A 115 19.09 9.96 29.73
CA GLU A 115 20.31 10.37 30.41
C GLU A 115 21.19 9.14 30.71
N SER A 116 22.45 9.26 30.29
CA SER A 116 23.62 8.55 30.79
C SER A 116 23.49 7.06 31.10
N ASP A 117 23.90 6.24 30.13
CA ASP A 117 24.94 5.27 30.44
C ASP A 117 25.78 5.07 29.18
N SER A 118 27.08 5.30 29.29
CA SER A 118 28.06 5.16 28.20
C SER A 118 28.05 3.74 27.64
N LYS A 119 27.18 3.47 26.68
CA LYS A 119 27.16 2.22 25.92
C LYS A 119 27.30 2.58 24.46
N THR A 120 28.50 2.38 23.95
CA THR A 120 28.88 2.44 22.54
C THR A 120 27.74 1.92 21.66
N VAL A 121 27.12 2.81 20.90
CA VAL A 121 26.06 2.44 19.95
C VAL A 121 26.73 2.16 18.61
N LEU A 122 26.86 0.87 18.27
CA LEU A 122 27.29 0.46 16.94
C LEU A 122 26.07 0.49 16.01
N ILE A 123 26.06 1.42 15.07
CA ILE A 123 25.05 1.48 14.02
C ILE A 123 25.68 0.91 12.76
N ARG A 124 25.11 -0.18 12.22
CA ARG A 124 25.48 -0.71 10.91
C ARG A 124 24.35 -0.40 9.93
N SER A 125 24.61 0.47 8.97
CA SER A 125 23.82 0.50 7.74
C SER A 125 24.14 -0.79 6.97
N HIS A 126 23.15 -1.67 6.81
CA HIS A 126 23.24 -2.69 5.76
C HIS A 126 22.57 -2.07 4.55
N SER A 127 23.39 -1.71 3.55
CA SER A 127 22.88 -1.59 2.19
C SER A 127 22.39 -2.99 1.82
N ILE A 128 21.07 -3.16 1.75
CA ILE A 128 20.44 -4.39 1.25
C ILE A 128 20.58 -4.28 -0.26
N ALA A 129 21.71 -4.75 -0.78
CA ALA A 129 21.92 -5.01 -2.20
C ALA A 129 21.12 -6.24 -2.64
#